data_AF-A0AAU2J4X8-F1
#
_entry.id   AF-A0AAU2J4X8-F1
#
_cell.length_a   1.000
_cell.length_b   1.000
_cell.length_c   1.000
_cell.angle_alpha   90.00
_cell.angle_beta   90.00
_cell.angle_gamma   90.00
#
_symmetry.space_group_name_H-M   'P 1'
#
loop_
_entity.id
_entity.type
_entity.pdbx_description
1 polymer ?
#
loop_
_entity_poly.entity_id
_entity_poly.type
_entity_poly.pdbx_seq_one_letter_code
_entity_poly.pdbx_strand_id
1 'polypeptide(L)'
;MRKFGTHNTWKRIGMIASISTLPLALASPAWAVVKYSYIEGGVAGFNSHSVTDDGGTGPNKVDFTGCHTYSGRSVTVQLRREVIGPDTGYDDKTYTACFNGGTSSGEWGAGEEGHDYYFRITEVDGSSIVGPTISVDETRMSF
;
A
#
# COMPACT_ATOMS: atom_id res chain seq x y z
N MET A 1 7.36 -14.85 -79.03
CA MET A 1 7.99 -13.94 -78.04
C MET A 1 6.90 -13.31 -77.19
N ARG A 2 6.99 -13.50 -75.86
CA ARG A 2 6.44 -12.70 -74.72
C ARG A 2 4.95 -12.29 -74.70
N LYS A 3 4.19 -12.24 -73.60
CA LYS A 3 4.14 -12.83 -72.24
C LYS A 3 2.96 -12.09 -71.53
N PHE A 4 2.25 -12.77 -70.60
CA PHE A 4 1.35 -12.21 -69.56
C PHE A 4 0.04 -11.52 -70.02
N GLY A 5 -1.08 -11.57 -69.29
CA GLY A 5 -1.35 -12.08 -67.96
C GLY A 5 -2.80 -11.73 -67.56
N THR A 6 -3.41 -12.65 -66.82
CA THR A 6 -4.75 -12.67 -66.20
C THR A 6 -5.08 -11.43 -65.36
N HIS A 7 -6.34 -10.97 -65.32
CA HIS A 7 -6.92 -10.42 -64.08
C HIS A 7 -8.43 -10.70 -63.95
N ASN A 8 -8.77 -11.43 -62.88
CA ASN A 8 -10.09 -11.70 -62.32
C ASN A 8 -10.81 -10.42 -61.92
N THR A 9 -12.14 -10.38 -62.10
CA THR A 9 -13.02 -9.39 -61.44
C THR A 9 -14.07 -10.10 -60.59
N TRP A 10 -13.75 -10.25 -59.30
CA TRP A 10 -14.66 -10.67 -58.24
C TRP A 10 -15.63 -9.55 -57.88
N LYS A 11 -16.92 -9.86 -57.76
CA LYS A 11 -17.92 -9.04 -57.07
C LYS A 11 -18.70 -9.93 -56.11
N ARG A 12 -18.55 -9.69 -54.80
CA ARG A 12 -19.61 -9.19 -53.92
C ARG A 12 -19.09 -9.15 -52.47
N ILE A 13 -19.25 -7.96 -51.90
CA ILE A 13 -18.86 -7.53 -50.57
C ILE A 13 -19.87 -8.10 -49.58
N GLY A 14 -19.40 -8.95 -48.66
CA GLY A 14 -20.11 -9.31 -47.44
C GLY A 14 -19.43 -8.60 -46.27
N MET A 15 -20.00 -7.50 -45.81
CA MET A 15 -19.50 -6.77 -44.64
C MET A 15 -20.00 -7.51 -43.39
N ILE A 16 -19.12 -8.27 -42.74
CA ILE A 16 -19.40 -8.85 -41.42
C ILE A 16 -19.13 -7.74 -40.41
N ALA A 17 -20.19 -7.18 -39.83
CA ALA A 17 -20.08 -6.28 -38.69
C ALA A 17 -19.59 -7.10 -37.49
N SER A 18 -18.28 -7.20 -37.32
CA SER A 18 -17.66 -7.71 -36.10
C SER A 18 -17.93 -6.71 -34.99
N ILE A 19 -19.02 -6.92 -34.25
CA ILE A 19 -19.25 -6.27 -32.97
C ILE A 19 -18.27 -6.94 -32.01
N SER A 20 -17.05 -6.40 -31.91
CA SER A 20 -16.15 -6.76 -30.83
C SER A 20 -16.79 -6.27 -29.54
N THR A 21 -17.59 -7.12 -28.89
CA THR A 21 -17.98 -6.89 -27.50
C THR A 21 -16.70 -7.00 -26.70
N LEU A 22 -16.02 -5.87 -26.52
CA LEU A 22 -15.04 -5.73 -25.46
C LEU A 22 -15.78 -6.11 -24.18
N PRO A 23 -15.46 -7.22 -23.50
CA PRO A 23 -15.81 -7.28 -22.11
C PRO A 23 -15.10 -6.06 -21.50
N LEU A 24 -15.88 -5.06 -21.10
CA LEU A 24 -15.45 -4.19 -20.02
C LEU A 24 -15.23 -5.15 -18.86
N ALA A 25 -13.99 -5.62 -18.73
CA ALA A 25 -13.52 -6.17 -17.49
C ALA A 25 -13.85 -5.08 -16.48
N LEU A 26 -14.89 -5.31 -15.68
CA LEU A 26 -15.03 -4.69 -14.39
C LEU A 26 -13.77 -5.16 -13.65
N ALA A 27 -12.67 -4.46 -13.87
CA ALA A 27 -11.58 -4.49 -12.92
C ALA A 27 -12.28 -4.07 -11.64
N SER A 28 -12.50 -5.03 -10.74
CA SER A 28 -12.88 -4.71 -9.37
C SER A 28 -11.96 -3.56 -9.00
N PRO A 29 -12.49 -2.36 -8.69
CA PRO A 29 -11.62 -1.34 -8.15
C PRO A 29 -11.01 -2.01 -6.93
N ALA A 30 -9.72 -2.33 -6.99
CA ALA A 30 -8.94 -2.65 -5.82
C ALA A 30 -8.93 -1.34 -5.03
N TRP A 31 -10.01 -1.08 -4.30
CA TRP A 31 -10.09 0.02 -3.37
C TRP A 31 -9.10 -0.37 -2.30
N ALA A 32 -7.86 0.08 -2.46
CA ALA A 32 -6.91 -0.06 -1.40
C ALA A 32 -7.54 0.64 -0.18
N VAL A 33 -7.76 -0.07 0.92
CA VAL A 33 -8.43 0.53 2.08
C VAL A 33 -7.46 1.54 2.65
N VAL A 34 -7.69 2.83 2.42
CA VAL A 34 -6.82 3.87 2.97
C VAL A 34 -7.44 4.46 4.23
N LYS A 35 -6.73 4.34 5.35
CA LYS A 35 -7.05 5.02 6.61
C LYS A 35 -6.05 6.12 6.90
N TYR A 36 -6.56 7.27 7.28
CA TYR A 36 -5.76 8.41 7.73
C TYR A 36 -5.94 8.57 9.23
N SER A 37 -4.85 8.83 9.92
CA SER A 37 -4.79 9.07 11.36
C SER A 37 -3.66 10.04 11.66
N TYR A 38 -3.50 10.43 12.92
CA TYR A 38 -2.37 11.21 13.39
C TYR A 38 -1.89 10.62 14.72
N ILE A 39 -0.65 10.90 15.08
CA ILE A 39 -0.06 10.43 16.34
C ILE A 39 0.37 11.67 17.12
N GLU A 40 -0.03 11.75 18.38
CA GLU A 40 0.45 12.78 19.30
C GLU A 40 1.10 12.10 20.50
N GLY A 41 2.40 12.32 20.70
CA GLY A 41 3.11 11.77 21.85
C GLY A 41 3.33 10.25 21.82
N GLY A 42 3.43 9.63 20.64
CA GLY A 42 3.74 8.21 20.48
C GLY A 42 5.13 7.86 21.03
N VAL A 43 5.27 6.70 21.66
CA VAL A 43 6.54 6.20 22.23
C VAL A 43 6.85 4.81 21.68
N ALA A 44 8.06 4.31 21.92
CA ALA A 44 8.35 2.89 21.73
C ALA A 44 7.34 2.03 22.49
N GLY A 45 6.67 1.13 21.77
CA GLY A 45 5.55 0.34 22.27
C GLY A 45 4.16 0.84 21.89
N PHE A 46 4.02 2.04 21.30
CA PHE A 46 2.75 2.56 20.81
C PHE A 46 2.16 1.66 19.71
N ASN A 47 0.89 1.31 19.84
CA ASN A 47 0.14 0.55 18.84
C ASN A 47 -0.93 1.46 18.21
N SER A 48 -1.09 1.37 16.90
CA SER A 48 -2.21 1.99 16.20
C SER A 48 -3.51 1.23 16.48
N HIS A 49 -4.61 1.84 16.07
CA HIS A 49 -5.86 1.10 15.90
C HIS A 49 -5.69 0.04 14.81
N SER A 50 -6.35 -1.10 14.99
CA SER A 50 -6.44 -2.13 13.96
C SER A 50 -7.35 -1.69 12.82
N VAL A 51 -6.96 -2.08 11.61
CA VAL A 51 -7.68 -1.84 10.38
C VAL A 51 -7.82 -3.17 9.66
N THR A 52 -9.05 -3.51 9.31
CA THR A 52 -9.37 -4.71 8.55
C THR A 52 -8.94 -4.53 7.10
N ASP A 53 -8.22 -5.51 6.57
CA ASP A 53 -7.96 -5.65 5.14
C ASP A 53 -9.24 -6.18 4.47
N ASP A 54 -9.96 -5.32 3.76
CA ASP A 54 -11.21 -5.67 3.06
C ASP A 54 -10.98 -6.30 1.67
N GLY A 55 -9.82 -6.92 1.42
CA GLY A 55 -9.53 -7.63 0.16
C GLY A 55 -8.80 -6.79 -0.88
N GLY A 56 -7.90 -5.92 -0.42
CA GLY A 56 -6.99 -5.20 -1.30
C GLY A 56 -5.96 -6.15 -1.92
N THR A 57 -5.69 -6.06 -3.22
CA THR A 57 -4.56 -6.77 -3.85
C THR A 57 -3.22 -6.04 -3.66
N GLY A 58 -3.21 -4.96 -2.87
CA GLY A 58 -2.04 -4.11 -2.64
C GLY A 58 -1.11 -4.64 -1.54
N PRO A 59 0.12 -4.13 -1.47
CA PRO A 59 0.96 -4.33 -0.30
C PRO A 59 0.42 -3.51 0.88
N ASN A 60 0.50 -4.08 2.08
CA ASN A 60 0.29 -3.32 3.30
C ASN A 60 1.32 -2.19 3.37
N LYS A 61 0.85 -0.95 3.41
CA LYS A 61 1.72 0.22 3.43
C LYS A 61 1.32 1.16 4.54
N VAL A 62 2.33 1.68 5.24
CA VAL A 62 2.17 2.75 6.23
C VAL A 62 3.07 3.90 5.82
N ASP A 63 2.47 5.07 5.67
CA ASP A 63 3.13 6.32 5.32
C ASP A 63 3.01 7.29 6.50
N PHE A 64 4.14 7.83 6.96
CA PHE A 64 4.18 8.90 7.96
C PHE A 64 4.64 10.20 7.30
N THR A 65 3.93 11.29 7.56
CA THR A 65 4.23 12.64 7.07
C THR A 65 4.24 13.62 8.24
N GLY A 66 5.18 14.56 8.23
CA GLY A 66 5.29 15.57 9.28
C GLY A 66 5.62 14.96 10.63
N CYS A 67 6.75 14.25 10.72
CA CYS A 67 7.20 13.69 11.99
C CYS A 67 7.91 14.76 12.82
N HIS A 68 7.49 14.91 14.07
CA HIS A 68 8.05 15.83 15.04
C HIS A 68 8.46 15.06 16.29
N THR A 69 9.63 15.37 16.82
CA THR A 69 10.08 14.86 18.12
C THR A 69 10.94 15.92 18.78
N TYR A 70 10.92 15.95 20.12
CA TYR A 70 11.78 16.84 20.88
C TYR A 70 13.26 16.41 20.79
N SER A 71 13.51 15.12 20.59
CA SER A 71 14.84 14.57 20.41
C SER A 71 14.80 13.36 19.48
N GLY A 72 15.77 13.30 18.57
CA GLY A 72 15.88 12.21 17.60
C GLY A 72 15.31 12.51 16.22
N ARG A 73 15.59 11.64 15.25
CA ARG A 73 15.16 11.85 13.84
C ARG A 73 14.83 10.53 13.12
N SER A 74 14.55 9.49 13.87
CA SER A 74 14.15 8.20 13.34
C SER A 74 13.03 7.58 14.16
N VAL A 75 12.15 6.83 13.50
CA VAL A 75 11.15 5.99 14.16
C VAL A 75 11.12 4.64 13.45
N THR A 76 11.21 3.56 14.22
CA THR A 76 11.08 2.21 13.70
C THR A 76 9.65 1.74 13.92
N VAL A 77 9.01 1.32 12.83
CA VAL A 77 7.62 0.86 12.80
C VAL A 77 7.60 -0.58 12.33
N GLN A 78 6.77 -1.38 12.97
CA GLN A 78 6.49 -2.76 12.62
C GLN A 78 5.01 -2.91 12.29
N LEU A 79 4.69 -3.55 11.17
CA LEU A 79 3.34 -4.01 10.92
C LEU A 79 3.07 -5.30 11.69
N ARG A 80 1.89 -5.42 12.26
CA ARG A 80 1.42 -6.62 12.96
C ARG A 80 0.04 -6.99 12.49
N ARG A 81 -0.19 -8.28 12.37
CA ARG A 81 -1.51 -8.85 12.13
C ARG A 81 -2.08 -9.33 13.45
N GLU A 82 -3.28 -8.84 13.78
CA GLU A 82 -4.06 -9.31 14.91
C GLU A 82 -4.60 -10.71 14.57
N VAL A 83 -4.08 -11.72 15.27
CA VAL A 83 -4.49 -13.12 15.10
C VAL A 83 -4.84 -13.73 16.44
N ILE A 84 -5.76 -14.70 16.46
CA ILE A 84 -5.97 -15.54 17.65
C ILE A 84 -4.78 -16.52 17.75
N GLY A 85 -3.68 -16.06 18.35
CA GLY A 85 -2.40 -16.77 18.42
C GLY A 85 -1.23 -15.80 18.70
N PRO A 86 0.04 -16.24 18.59
CA PRO A 86 1.17 -15.30 18.63
C PRO A 86 1.08 -14.35 17.44
N ASP A 87 1.01 -13.04 17.71
CA ASP A 87 0.98 -12.00 16.68
C ASP A 87 2.08 -12.22 15.65
N THR A 88 1.71 -12.29 14.38
CA THR A 88 2.70 -12.34 13.30
C THR A 88 3.19 -10.92 13.07
N GLY A 89 4.29 -10.57 13.73
CA GLY A 89 5.03 -9.34 13.43
C GLY A 89 5.76 -9.48 12.11
N TYR A 90 5.55 -8.52 11.22
CA TYR A 90 6.34 -8.40 10.00
C TYR A 90 7.70 -7.72 10.30
N ASP A 91 8.50 -7.49 9.26
CA ASP A 91 9.80 -6.81 9.39
C ASP A 91 9.67 -5.41 10.00
N ASP A 92 10.71 -4.97 10.69
CA ASP A 92 10.82 -3.59 11.14
C ASP A 92 11.26 -2.67 9.98
N LYS A 93 10.69 -1.46 9.92
CA LYS A 93 11.03 -0.42 8.93
C LYS A 93 11.36 0.88 9.65
N THR A 94 12.48 1.52 9.32
CA THR A 94 12.91 2.78 9.94
C THR A 94 12.57 3.98 9.05
N TYR A 95 11.86 4.94 9.62
CA TYR A 95 11.33 6.14 8.98
C TYR A 95 12.17 7.34 9.42
N THR A 96 12.75 8.06 8.46
CA THR A 96 13.63 9.22 8.72
C THR A 96 13.31 10.43 7.82
N ALA A 97 12.70 10.20 6.65
CA ALA A 97 12.37 11.27 5.72
C ALA A 97 11.25 12.18 6.24
N CYS A 98 10.32 11.66 7.05
CA CYS A 98 9.20 12.43 7.60
C CYS A 98 9.63 13.54 8.57
N PHE A 99 10.82 13.43 9.17
CA PHE A 99 11.42 14.46 10.02
C PHE A 99 12.06 15.60 9.22
N ASN A 100 12.20 15.45 7.91
CA ASN A 100 12.81 16.44 7.02
C ASN A 100 11.75 17.13 6.13
N GLY A 101 10.46 16.99 6.48
CA GLY A 101 9.34 17.52 5.69
C GLY A 101 8.92 16.64 4.52
N GLY A 102 9.45 15.43 4.39
CA GLY A 102 9.02 14.44 3.40
C GLY A 102 7.95 13.48 3.94
N THR A 103 7.69 12.43 3.17
CA THR A 103 6.92 11.26 3.60
C THR A 103 7.86 10.07 3.75
N SER A 104 7.77 9.35 4.86
CA SER A 104 8.43 8.06 5.03
C SER A 104 7.43 6.94 4.86
N SER A 105 7.78 5.94 4.08
CA SER A 105 6.91 4.84 3.70
C SER A 105 7.54 3.50 4.10
N GLY A 106 6.77 2.64 4.75
CA GLY A 106 7.09 1.23 4.92
C GLY A 106 6.07 0.40 4.17
N GLU A 107 6.56 -0.54 3.38
CA GLU A 107 5.76 -1.51 2.66
C GLU A 107 6.09 -2.90 3.20
N TRP A 108 5.03 -3.61 3.56
CA TRP A 108 5.01 -5.02 3.90
C TRP A 108 4.18 -5.72 2.82
N GLY A 109 4.44 -6.99 2.55
CA GLY A 109 3.82 -7.71 1.44
C GLY A 109 2.29 -7.67 1.43
N ALA A 110 1.69 -8.29 0.42
CA ALA A 110 0.24 -8.37 0.29
C ALA A 110 -0.40 -8.88 1.59
N GLY A 111 -1.47 -8.20 2.02
CA GLY A 111 -2.27 -8.62 3.16
C GLY A 111 -3.03 -9.90 2.85
N GLU A 112 -3.50 -10.54 3.92
CA GLU A 112 -4.51 -11.59 3.82
C GLU A 112 -5.86 -10.93 4.04
N GLU A 113 -6.76 -11.10 3.07
CA GLU A 113 -8.13 -10.58 3.12
C GLU A 113 -8.87 -11.06 4.36
N GLY A 114 -9.61 -10.16 5.01
CA GLY A 114 -10.42 -10.45 6.19
C GLY A 114 -9.64 -10.49 7.51
N HIS A 115 -8.38 -10.03 7.51
CA HIS A 115 -7.55 -9.92 8.71
C HIS A 115 -7.35 -8.47 9.15
N ASP A 116 -7.23 -8.30 10.47
CA ASP A 116 -6.97 -7.02 11.09
C ASP A 116 -5.48 -6.76 11.22
N TYR A 117 -5.05 -5.58 10.81
CA TYR A 117 -3.66 -5.15 10.84
C TYR A 117 -3.50 -3.85 11.62
N TYR A 118 -2.43 -3.76 12.39
CA TYR A 118 -2.07 -2.55 13.11
C TYR A 118 -0.57 -2.34 13.00
N PHE A 119 -0.12 -1.09 13.06
CA PHE A 119 1.30 -0.80 13.15
C PHE A 119 1.68 -0.53 14.61
N ARG A 120 2.92 -0.88 14.95
CA ARG A 120 3.52 -0.61 16.24
C ARG A 120 4.80 0.17 16.06
N ILE A 121 4.98 1.23 16.84
CA ILE A 121 6.28 1.88 16.97
C ILE A 121 7.14 1.01 17.87
N THR A 122 8.18 0.39 17.32
CA THR A 122 9.09 -0.47 18.08
C THR A 122 10.24 0.33 18.67
N GLU A 123 10.68 1.38 17.98
CA GLU A 123 11.75 2.25 18.45
C GLU A 123 11.51 3.70 18.06
N VAL A 124 11.96 4.62 18.91
CA VAL A 124 12.09 6.05 18.57
C VAL A 124 13.53 6.44 18.82
N ASP A 125 14.21 6.93 17.78
CA ASP A 125 15.63 7.29 17.82
C ASP A 125 16.56 6.17 18.33
N GLY A 126 16.22 4.91 17.99
CA GLY A 126 16.95 3.72 18.46
C GLY A 126 16.69 3.33 19.92
N SER A 127 15.74 3.97 20.61
CA SER A 127 15.27 3.56 21.94
C SER A 127 14.00 2.71 21.84
N SER A 128 14.03 1.51 22.43
CA SER A 128 12.96 0.49 22.37
C SER A 128 12.15 0.33 23.66
N ILE A 129 12.44 1.10 24.72
CA ILE A 129 11.94 0.86 26.09
C ILE A 129 11.05 2.00 26.57
N VAL A 130 11.62 3.21 26.69
CA VAL A 130 10.90 4.47 26.87
C VAL A 130 11.82 5.52 26.24
N GLY A 131 11.46 5.97 25.04
CA GLY A 131 12.27 6.87 24.23
C GLY A 131 11.71 8.28 24.18
N PRO A 132 12.24 9.12 23.28
CA PRO A 132 11.59 10.36 22.88
C PRO A 132 10.14 10.09 22.45
N THR A 133 9.26 11.05 22.67
CA THR A 133 7.92 11.03 22.12
C THR A 133 7.94 11.55 20.69
N ILE A 134 7.29 10.85 19.77
CA ILE A 134 7.06 11.28 18.39
C ILE A 134 5.60 11.72 18.20
N SER A 135 5.42 12.84 17.53
CA SER A 135 4.15 13.23 16.92
C SER A 135 4.26 13.10 15.40
N VAL A 136 3.18 12.67 14.77
CA VAL A 136 3.09 12.49 13.32
C VAL A 136 1.82 13.20 12.86
N ASP A 137 1.98 14.20 12.00
CA ASP A 137 0.87 15.02 11.50
C ASP A 137 -0.14 14.20 10.70
N GLU A 138 0.36 13.31 9.84
CA GLU A 138 -0.47 12.40 9.05
C GLU A 138 0.16 11.01 8.99
N THR A 139 -0.64 10.01 9.35
CA THR A 139 -0.36 8.59 9.20
C THR A 139 -1.38 7.99 8.25
N ARG A 140 -0.91 7.52 7.11
CA ARG A 140 -1.73 6.90 6.08
C ARG A 140 -1.41 5.42 5.98
N MET A 141 -2.39 4.58 6.29
CA MET A 141 -2.28 3.13 6.18
C MET A 141 -3.12 2.67 4.99
N SER A 142 -2.55 1.86 4.09
CA SER A 142 -3.24 1.31 2.92
C SER A 142 -3.00 -0.17 2.74
N PHE A 143 -4.02 -0.87 2.27
CA PHE A 143 -4.08 -2.33 2.06
C PHE A 143 -4.46 -2.62 0.61
#